data_AF-A0A940VM26-F1
#
_entry.id   AF-A0A940VM26-F1
#
_cell.length_a   1.000
_cell.length_b   1.000
_cell.length_c   1.000
_cell.angle_alpha   90.00
_cell.angle_beta   90.00
_cell.angle_gamma   90.00
#
_symmetry.space_group_name_H-M   'P 1'
#
loop_
_entity.id
_entity.type
_entity.pdbx_description
1 polymer ?
#
loop_
_entity_poly.entity_id
_entity_poly.type
_entity_poly.pdbx_seq_one_letter_code
_entity_poly.pdbx_strand_id
1 'polypeptide(L)' 'EYSPGYQADHWCSRGHVLLVLEGELLTELADGTTHTLRTGMSYHVAEDAAPHRSRTATGARLFIVD' A
#
# COMPACT_ATOMS: atom_id res chain seq x y z
N GLU A 1 2.48 -10.88 -2.55
CA GLU A 1 2.23 -11.04 -1.10
C GLU A 1 3.29 -10.27 -0.35
N TYR A 2 2.93 -9.61 0.73
CA TYR A 2 3.85 -8.97 1.66
C TYR A 2 3.89 -9.76 2.97
N SER A 3 5.08 -10.14 3.41
CA SER A 3 5.29 -10.92 4.64
C SER A 3 5.04 -10.09 5.91
N PRO A 4 4.81 -10.73 7.08
CA PRO A 4 4.82 -10.04 8.36
C PRO A 4 6.10 -9.22 8.56
N GLY A 5 5.95 -7.97 8.99
CA GLY A 5 7.07 -7.03 9.15
C GLY A 5 7.57 -6.40 7.85
N TYR A 6 6.90 -6.65 6.71
CA TYR A 6 7.24 -5.96 5.46
C TYR A 6 7.15 -4.44 5.64
N GLN A 7 8.17 -3.74 5.17
CA GLN A 7 8.26 -2.30 5.13
C GLN A 7 8.95 -1.91 3.82
N ALA A 8 8.27 -1.08 3.01
CA ALA A 8 8.88 -0.53 1.81
C ALA A 8 10.10 0.34 2.16
N ASP A 9 11.16 0.20 1.37
CA ASP A 9 12.44 0.91 1.53
C ASP A 9 12.52 2.21 0.70
N HIS A 10 11.49 2.50 -0.10
CA HIS A 10 11.39 3.70 -0.92
C HIS A 10 9.94 4.22 -1.01
N TRP A 11 9.80 5.45 -1.50
CA TRP A 11 8.53 6.02 -1.92
C TRP A 11 8.23 5.60 -3.36
N CYS A 12 7.04 5.06 -3.59
CA CYS A 12 6.53 4.78 -4.92
C CYS A 12 5.76 5.99 -5.44
N SER A 13 6.19 6.56 -6.56
CA SER A 13 5.48 7.62 -7.28
C SER A 13 4.68 7.10 -8.49
N ARG A 14 4.75 5.78 -8.75
CA ARG A 14 4.06 5.18 -9.89
C ARG A 14 2.55 5.16 -9.70
N GLY A 15 1.84 5.30 -10.82
CA GLY A 15 0.40 5.08 -10.85
C GLY A 15 0.05 3.60 -10.85
N HIS A 16 -0.77 3.15 -9.88
CA HIS A 16 -1.26 1.78 -9.82
C HIS A 16 -2.56 1.64 -9.02
N VAL A 17 -3.19 0.48 -9.16
CA VAL A 17 -4.34 0.04 -8.37
C VAL A 17 -3.89 -1.10 -7.46
N LEU A 18 -4.17 -0.98 -6.16
CA LEU A 18 -3.91 -2.02 -5.17
C LEU A 18 -5.20 -2.41 -4.45
N LEU A 19 -5.47 -3.71 -4.35
CA LEU A 19 -6.56 -4.31 -3.56
C LEU A 19 -5.98 -5.26 -2.51
N VAL A 20 -6.41 -5.11 -1.25
CA VAL A 20 -6.09 -6.05 -0.17
C VAL A 20 -7.03 -7.26 -0.25
N LEU A 21 -6.50 -8.41 -0.66
CA LEU A 21 -7.23 -9.66 -0.70
C LEU A 21 -7.37 -10.27 0.70
N GLU A 22 -6.29 -10.22 1.50
CA GLU A 22 -6.25 -10.70 2.88
C GLU A 22 -5.24 -9.89 3.70
N GLY A 23 -5.46 -9.78 5.02
CA GLY A 23 -4.56 -9.08 5.94
C GLY A 23 -4.84 -7.57 6.06
N GLU A 24 -3.81 -6.84 6.47
CA GLU A 24 -3.85 -5.39 6.69
C GLU A 24 -2.58 -4.72 6.13
N LEU A 25 -2.76 -3.56 5.51
CA LEU A 25 -1.69 -2.74 4.95
C LEU A 25 -1.82 -1.32 5.47
N LEU A 26 -0.76 -0.77 6.05
CA LEU A 26 -0.69 0.65 6.35
C LEU A 26 0.08 1.36 5.24
N THR A 27 -0.58 2.30 4.58
CA THR A 27 -0.01 3.14 3.54
C THR A 27 0.17 4.56 4.08
N GLU A 28 1.39 5.07 3.98
CA GLU A 28 1.76 6.44 4.31
C GLU A 28 1.99 7.20 3.01
N LEU A 29 1.45 8.41 2.92
CA LEU A 29 1.69 9.36 1.83
C LEU A 29 2.80 10.34 2.23
N ALA A 30 3.46 10.93 1.24
CA ALA A 30 4.60 11.84 1.48
C ALA A 30 4.23 13.11 2.27
N ASP A 31 2.96 13.49 2.31
CA ASP A 31 2.46 14.58 3.15
C ASP A 31 2.29 14.20 4.64
N GLY A 32 2.57 12.94 5.00
CA GLY A 32 2.44 12.40 6.35
C GLY A 32 1.07 11.77 6.65
N THR A 33 0.11 11.85 5.72
CA THR A 33 -1.19 11.19 5.86
C THR A 33 -1.02 9.68 5.88
N THR A 34 -1.81 8.98 6.70
CA THR A 34 -1.77 7.51 6.79
C THR A 34 -3.14 6.90 6.63
N HIS A 35 -3.19 5.77 5.96
CA HIS A 35 -4.38 4.98 5.73
C HIS A 35 -4.12 3.52 6.08
N THR A 36 -5.03 2.92 6.86
CA THR A 36 -5.04 1.48 7.10
C THR A 36 -6.05 0.84 6.15
N LEU A 37 -5.55 0.03 5.22
CA LEU A 37 -6.37 -0.79 4.32
C LEU A 37 -6.53 -2.19 4.91
N ARG A 38 -7.78 -2.65 4.97
CA ARG A 38 -8.14 -4.02 5.37
C ARG A 38 -8.64 -4.81 4.17
N THR A 39 -8.84 -6.11 4.38
CA THR A 39 -9.42 -7.01 3.38
C THR A 39 -10.65 -6.39 2.70
N GLY A 40 -10.64 -6.37 1.37
CA GLY A 40 -11.69 -5.77 0.53
C GLY A 40 -11.51 -4.28 0.23
N MET A 41 -10.52 -3.60 0.84
CA MET A 41 -10.21 -2.20 0.55
C MET A 41 -9.14 -2.06 -0.52
N SER A 42 -9.23 -0.97 -1.28
CA SER A 42 -8.27 -0.61 -2.33
C SER A 42 -7.87 0.86 -2.26
N TYR A 43 -6.70 1.18 -2.80
CA TYR A 43 -6.38 2.54 -3.21
C TYR A 43 -5.93 2.55 -4.67
N HIS A 44 -6.22 3.65 -5.36
CA HIS A 44 -5.83 3.90 -6.73
C HIS A 44 -5.07 5.22 -6.75
N VAL A 45 -3.92 5.24 -7.41
CA VAL A 45 -3.07 6.42 -7.47
C VAL A 45 -2.62 6.64 -8.91
N ALA A 46 -2.57 7.89 -9.34
CA ALA A 46 -2.01 8.27 -10.62
C ALA A 46 -0.51 8.55 -10.45
N GLU A 47 0.23 8.49 -11.55
CA GLU A 47 1.66 8.84 -11.58
C GLU A 47 1.90 10.22 -10.95
N ASP A 48 2.91 10.32 -10.08
CA ASP A 48 3.35 11.53 -9.36
C ASP A 48 2.31 12.24 -8.47
N ALA A 49 1.10 11.71 -8.33
CA ALA A 49 0.02 12.39 -7.61
C ALA A 49 0.10 12.23 -6.08
N ALA A 50 0.49 11.04 -5.61
CA ALA A 50 0.60 10.75 -4.18
C ALA A 50 1.72 9.73 -3.93
N PRO A 51 2.99 10.19 -3.87
CA PRO A 51 4.09 9.32 -3.50
C PRO A 51 3.80 8.66 -2.17
N HIS A 52 3.90 7.33 -2.14
CA HIS A 52 3.44 6.54 -1.00
C HIS A 52 4.40 5.40 -0.68
N ARG A 53 4.34 4.91 0.55
CA ARG A 53 5.05 3.71 0.98
C ARG A 53 4.16 2.90 1.90
N SER A 54 4.27 1.58 1.83
CA SER A 54 3.40 0.70 2.61
C SER A 54 4.20 -0.21 3.53
N ARG A 55 3.58 -0.56 4.67
CA ARG A 55 4.10 -1.54 5.63
C ARG A 55 2.98 -2.42 6.16
N THR A 56 3.31 -3.61 6.64
CA THR A 56 2.37 -4.50 7.32
C THR A 56 3.04 -5.22 8.49
N ALA A 57 2.34 -5.26 9.63
CA ALA A 57 2.83 -5.97 10.81
C ALA A 57 2.58 -7.48 10.69
N THR A 58 1.43 -7.87 10.14
CA THR A 58 0.93 -9.26 10.13
C THR A 58 1.02 -9.93 8.76
N GLY A 59 1.39 -9.20 7.71
CA GLY A 59 1.38 -9.66 6.34
C GLY A 59 0.10 -9.26 5.60
N ALA A 60 0.17 -9.27 4.27
CA ALA A 60 -0.96 -8.96 3.40
C ALA A 60 -0.86 -9.69 2.05
N ARG A 61 -1.98 -10.27 1.61
CA ARG A 61 -2.13 -10.78 0.25
C ARG A 61 -2.76 -9.69 -0.60
N LEU A 62 -2.08 -9.29 -1.65
CA LEU A 62 -2.41 -8.11 -2.44
C LEU A 62 -2.61 -8.49 -3.91
N PHE A 63 -3.56 -7.82 -4.55
CA PHE A 63 -3.69 -7.77 -5.99
C PHE A 63 -3.28 -6.38 -6.47
N ILE A 64 -2.33 -6.29 -7.39
CA ILE A 64 -1.74 -5.04 -7.85
C ILE A 64 -1.79 -5.01 -9.38
N VAL A 65 -2.25 -3.88 -9.94
CA VAL A 65 -2.21 -3.57 -11.37
C VAL A 65 -1.45 -2.26 -11.53
N ASP A 66 -0.39 -2.29 -12.33
CA ASP A 66 0.69 -1.30 -12.40
C ASP A 66 0.97 -0.88 -13.85
#